data_AF-A0A3D2M6K0-F1
#
_entry.id   AF-A0A3D2M6K0-F1
#
_cell.length_a   1.000
_cell.length_b   1.000
_cell.length_c   1.000
_cell.angle_alpha   90.00
_cell.angle_beta   90.00
_cell.angle_gamma   90.00
#
_symmetry.space_group_name_H-M   'P 1'
#
loop_
_entity.id
_entity.type
_entity.pdbx_description
1 polymer ?
#
loop_
_entity_poly.entity_id
_entity_poly.type
_entity_poly.pdbx_seq_one_letter_code
_entity_poly.pdbx_strand_id
1 'polypeptide(L)'
;EQMIAGIARPEGDANRQVAGMEDGIFDIIPLDDGTLSATRLVDVQHGHAGMRFNDGRCDRQGRFWAGTMAMDMAAGIPAGAMYRLDVATIDNSLSAHLNDFVVPNGLGFSPDGRTMYLSDSHPSVQCIWAFDYDVDSGTPRNRRLFVDMNQYPGRPDGAAVDVDGCYWICGNDAGLIHRFTPDGRLDRSLEVPVKKPAMCAFGGPGLDTLFVTSIRPGGDLSDQPLAGGVFALRPGVAGLEETRFR
;
A
#
# COMPACT_ATOMS: atom_id res chain seq x y z
N GLU A 1 -7.47 -7.00 19.83
CA GLU A 1 -6.28 -6.54 19.10
C GLU A 1 -6.72 -6.30 17.66
N GLN A 2 -6.36 -5.16 17.07
CA GLN A 2 -6.69 -4.84 15.68
C GLN A 2 -5.42 -4.95 14.83
N MET A 3 -5.56 -5.33 13.57
CA MET A 3 -4.45 -5.31 12.62
C MET A 3 -4.04 -3.87 12.27
N ILE A 4 -2.74 -3.59 12.27
CA ILE A 4 -2.18 -2.32 11.79
C ILE A 4 -1.94 -2.42 10.28
N ALA A 5 -2.39 -1.41 9.55
CA ALA A 5 -2.47 -1.44 8.10
C ALA A 5 -2.25 -0.05 7.50
N GLY A 6 -1.34 0.06 6.52
CA GLY A 6 -0.94 1.33 5.91
C GLY A 6 -0.33 2.30 6.93
N ILE A 7 0.97 2.53 6.88
CA ILE A 7 1.64 3.43 7.83
C ILE A 7 2.27 4.62 7.13
N ALA A 8 2.23 5.78 7.77
CA ALA A 8 2.96 6.95 7.35
C ALA A 8 3.59 7.65 8.55
N ARG A 9 4.75 8.27 8.34
CA ARG A 9 5.42 9.02 9.40
C ARG A 9 4.93 10.48 9.39
N PRO A 10 4.42 11.03 10.50
CA PRO A 10 4.08 12.45 10.59
C PRO A 10 5.32 13.35 10.57
N GLU A 11 5.13 14.61 10.19
CA GLU A 11 6.15 15.64 10.33
C GLU A 11 6.42 15.97 11.81
N GLY A 12 7.66 16.34 12.15
CA GLY A 12 8.03 16.83 13.48
C GLY A 12 8.40 15.78 14.54
N ASP A 13 7.94 14.53 14.44
CA ASP A 13 8.28 13.46 15.39
C ASP A 13 8.72 12.17 14.67
N ALA A 14 9.86 11.63 15.09
CA ALA A 14 10.43 10.41 14.53
C ALA A 14 9.81 9.12 15.05
N ASN A 15 9.24 9.16 16.25
CA ASN A 15 8.73 7.98 16.94
C ASN A 15 7.22 7.80 16.75
N ARG A 16 6.53 8.79 16.19
CA ARG A 16 5.10 8.69 15.86
C ARG A 16 4.89 8.10 14.48
N GLN A 17 3.77 7.43 14.28
CA GLN A 17 3.27 6.99 12.98
C GLN A 17 1.76 7.20 12.92
N VAL A 18 1.23 7.44 11.74
CA VAL A 18 -0.20 7.35 11.44
C VAL A 18 -0.48 6.01 10.80
N ALA A 19 -1.52 5.32 11.24
CA ALA A 19 -1.88 4.01 10.73
C ALA A 19 -3.38 3.84 10.56
N GLY A 20 -3.80 3.12 9.51
CA GLY A 20 -5.13 2.56 9.41
C GLY A 20 -5.26 1.30 10.28
N MET A 21 -6.42 1.12 10.91
CA MET A 21 -6.73 -0.09 11.68
C MET A 21 -8.14 -0.60 11.32
N GLU A 22 -8.84 -1.32 12.18
CA GLU A 22 -10.17 -1.85 11.85
C GLU A 22 -11.23 -0.75 11.85
N ASP A 23 -11.23 0.15 12.82
CA ASP A 23 -12.33 1.10 13.07
C ASP A 23 -11.96 2.59 12.85
N GLY A 24 -10.74 2.87 12.38
CA GLY A 24 -10.33 4.23 12.11
C GLY A 24 -8.87 4.39 11.69
N ILE A 25 -8.42 5.63 11.68
CA ILE A 25 -7.01 6.01 11.54
C ILE A 25 -6.51 6.49 12.90
N PHE A 26 -5.31 6.07 13.26
CA PHE A 26 -4.73 6.23 14.58
C PHE A 26 -3.35 6.87 14.49
N ASP A 27 -3.02 7.65 15.52
CA ASP A 27 -1.65 7.96 15.88
C ASP A 27 -1.11 6.81 16.75
N ILE A 28 0.01 6.23 16.35
CA ILE A 28 0.66 5.14 17.07
C ILE A 28 2.07 5.53 17.47
N ILE A 29 2.45 5.16 18.69
CA ILE A 29 3.77 5.40 19.27
C ILE A 29 4.30 4.07 19.81
N PRO A 30 5.41 3.54 19.26
CA PRO A 30 6.10 2.42 19.85
C PRO A 30 6.71 2.81 21.21
N LEU A 31 6.49 1.94 22.19
CA LEU A 31 6.99 2.09 23.56
C LEU A 31 8.17 1.14 23.80
N ASP A 32 9.04 1.50 24.75
CA ASP A 32 10.26 0.72 25.06
C ASP A 32 9.97 -0.68 25.62
N ASP A 33 8.75 -0.92 26.11
CA ASP A 33 8.30 -2.23 26.60
C ASP A 33 7.82 -3.17 25.49
N GLY A 34 7.93 -2.75 24.22
CA GLY A 34 7.51 -3.51 23.06
C GLY A 34 6.02 -3.40 22.74
N THR A 35 5.27 -2.57 23.47
CA THR A 35 3.86 -2.28 23.19
C THR A 35 3.71 -1.02 22.33
N LEU A 36 2.47 -0.75 21.90
CA LEU A 36 2.12 0.44 21.14
C LEU A 36 1.10 1.26 21.95
N SER A 37 1.35 2.55 22.12
CA SER A 37 0.29 3.51 22.44
C SER A 37 -0.46 3.82 21.14
N ALA A 38 -1.79 3.79 21.18
CA ALA A 38 -2.64 4.08 20.02
C ALA A 38 -3.73 5.08 20.41
N THR A 39 -3.75 6.23 19.74
CA THR A 39 -4.77 7.26 19.91
C THR A 39 -5.53 7.42 18.60
N ARG A 40 -6.84 7.19 18.62
CA ARG A 40 -7.65 7.34 17.41
C ARG A 40 -7.72 8.80 17.00
N LEU A 41 -7.45 9.06 15.73
CA LEU A 41 -7.53 10.39 15.12
C LEU A 41 -8.91 10.61 14.51
N VAL A 42 -9.41 9.62 13.77
CA VAL A 42 -10.71 9.70 13.10
C VAL A 42 -11.34 8.31 12.97
N ASP A 43 -12.66 8.26 13.13
CA ASP A 43 -13.47 7.06 12.90
C ASP A 43 -13.71 6.83 11.40
N VAL A 44 -13.83 5.58 10.98
CA VAL A 44 -14.29 5.24 9.63
C VAL A 44 -15.70 4.64 9.67
N GLN A 45 -16.56 5.11 8.78
CA GLN A 45 -17.83 4.44 8.49
C GLN A 45 -17.63 3.51 7.30
N HIS A 46 -17.57 2.20 7.59
CA HIS A 46 -17.43 1.17 6.57
C HIS A 46 -18.72 0.99 5.76
N GLY A 47 -18.56 0.65 4.48
CA GLY A 47 -19.67 0.28 3.60
C GLY A 47 -20.26 -1.11 3.89
N HIS A 48 -19.56 -1.93 4.68
CA HIS A 48 -19.96 -3.29 5.03
C HIS A 48 -19.44 -3.68 6.42
N ALA A 49 -20.11 -4.63 7.09
CA ALA A 49 -19.66 -5.16 8.37
C ALA A 49 -18.39 -6.02 8.21
N GLY A 50 -17.55 -6.08 9.24
CA GLY A 50 -16.34 -6.90 9.21
C GLY A 50 -15.30 -6.42 8.19
N MET A 51 -15.13 -5.10 8.10
CA MET A 51 -14.12 -4.44 7.28
C MET A 51 -12.94 -3.94 8.12
N ARG A 52 -11.82 -3.68 7.44
CA ARG A 52 -10.61 -3.06 8.02
C ARG A 52 -9.88 -2.22 6.99
N PHE A 53 -9.01 -1.31 7.43
CA PHE A 53 -7.96 -0.77 6.57
C PHE A 53 -6.94 -1.85 6.17
N ASN A 54 -6.26 -1.66 5.03
CA ASN A 54 -5.32 -2.64 4.46
C ASN A 54 -3.96 -2.05 4.06
N ASP A 55 -3.90 -1.30 2.97
CA ASP A 55 -2.68 -0.63 2.52
C ASP A 55 -2.91 0.88 2.47
N GLY A 56 -1.83 1.63 2.61
CA GLY A 56 -1.88 3.07 2.69
C GLY A 56 -0.51 3.70 2.72
N ARG A 57 -0.45 4.94 2.22
CA ARG A 57 0.74 5.79 2.18
C ARG A 57 0.33 7.23 2.00
N CYS A 58 1.27 8.15 2.15
CA CYS A 58 1.03 9.54 1.77
C CYS A 58 1.13 9.74 0.26
N ASP A 59 0.34 10.68 -0.25
CA ASP A 59 0.63 11.29 -1.55
C ASP A 59 1.82 12.26 -1.45
N ARG A 60 2.20 12.87 -2.59
CA ARG A 60 3.35 13.80 -2.63
C ARG A 60 3.11 15.13 -1.90
N GLN A 61 1.88 15.38 -1.46
CA GLN A 61 1.52 16.55 -0.67
C GLN A 61 1.48 16.23 0.83
N GLY A 62 1.60 14.96 1.22
CA GLY A 62 1.59 14.50 2.61
C GLY A 62 0.21 14.14 3.14
N ARG A 63 -0.78 13.99 2.26
CA ARG A 63 -2.12 13.51 2.64
C ARG A 63 -2.09 12.00 2.74
N PHE A 64 -2.52 11.45 3.87
CA PHE A 64 -2.48 10.02 4.12
C PHE A 64 -3.67 9.33 3.44
N TRP A 65 -3.38 8.47 2.48
CA TRP A 65 -4.38 7.66 1.78
C TRP A 65 -4.34 6.23 2.30
N ALA A 66 -5.52 5.64 2.54
CA ALA A 66 -5.63 4.27 3.00
C ALA A 66 -6.87 3.59 2.44
N GLY A 67 -6.72 2.33 2.01
CA GLY A 67 -7.78 1.51 1.46
C GLY A 67 -8.40 0.57 2.49
N THR A 68 -9.70 0.32 2.38
CA THR A 68 -10.41 -0.67 3.20
C THR A 68 -10.85 -1.88 2.38
N MET A 69 -11.11 -2.99 3.07
CA MET A 69 -11.58 -4.24 2.49
C MET A 69 -12.44 -5.03 3.49
N ALA A 70 -13.28 -5.93 2.98
CA ALA A 70 -13.93 -6.94 3.81
C ALA A 70 -12.91 -7.99 4.27
N MET A 71 -12.92 -8.36 5.55
CA MET A 71 -12.00 -9.37 6.11
C MET A 71 -12.25 -10.77 5.55
N ASP A 72 -13.50 -11.09 5.20
CA ASP A 72 -13.83 -12.30 4.43
C ASP A 72 -13.46 -12.12 2.96
N MET A 73 -12.18 -12.36 2.67
CA MET A 73 -11.63 -12.30 1.32
C MET A 73 -12.32 -13.27 0.35
N ALA A 74 -12.82 -14.41 0.82
CA ALA A 74 -13.41 -15.41 -0.05
C ALA A 74 -14.78 -14.98 -0.58
N ALA A 75 -15.48 -14.11 0.15
CA ALA A 75 -16.76 -13.56 -0.26
C ALA A 75 -16.66 -12.57 -1.44
N GLY A 76 -15.46 -12.03 -1.71
CA GLY A 76 -15.24 -11.14 -2.86
C GLY A 76 -16.12 -9.88 -2.87
N ILE A 77 -16.44 -9.35 -1.68
CA ILE A 77 -17.39 -8.25 -1.50
C ILE A 77 -16.76 -6.94 -2.03
N PRO A 78 -17.36 -6.27 -3.03
CA PRO A 78 -16.83 -5.03 -3.61
C PRO A 78 -17.18 -3.80 -2.74
N ALA A 79 -16.93 -3.88 -1.44
CA ALA A 79 -17.19 -2.81 -0.47
C ALA A 79 -15.93 -1.99 -0.13
N GLY A 80 -14.77 -2.36 -0.67
CA GLY A 80 -13.51 -1.68 -0.45
C GLY A 80 -13.53 -0.27 -1.05
N ALA A 81 -12.95 0.66 -0.29
CA ALA A 81 -12.91 2.07 -0.63
C ALA A 81 -11.56 2.69 -0.26
N MET A 82 -11.18 3.76 -0.95
CA MET A 82 -10.03 4.58 -0.60
C MET A 82 -10.47 5.81 0.15
N TYR A 83 -9.82 6.06 1.28
CA TYR A 83 -10.02 7.23 2.12
C TYR A 83 -8.76 8.06 2.14
N ARG A 84 -8.93 9.35 2.44
CA ARG A 84 -7.84 10.31 2.54
C ARG A 84 -8.00 11.13 3.80
N LEU A 85 -6.95 11.16 4.61
CA LEU A 85 -6.80 12.02 5.77
C LEU A 85 -5.79 13.13 5.46
N ASP A 86 -6.19 14.35 5.77
CA ASP A 86 -5.36 15.55 5.77
C ASP A 86 -5.42 16.14 7.19
N VAL A 87 -4.33 16.70 7.71
CA VAL A 87 -4.29 17.35 9.04
C VAL A 87 -5.38 18.41 9.18
N ALA A 88 -5.72 19.13 8.11
CA ALA A 88 -6.80 20.12 8.12
C ALA A 88 -8.21 19.52 8.29
N THR A 89 -8.35 18.20 8.12
CA THR A 89 -9.64 17.47 8.13
C THR A 89 -9.77 16.46 9.25
N ILE A 90 -8.81 16.43 10.19
CA ILE A 90 -8.75 15.40 11.23
C ILE A 90 -9.99 15.36 12.14
N ASP A 91 -10.65 16.50 12.32
CA ASP A 91 -11.88 16.64 13.11
C ASP A 91 -13.17 16.33 12.30
N ASN A 92 -13.04 15.99 11.01
CA ASN A 92 -14.16 15.66 10.14
C ASN A 92 -14.31 14.13 10.03
N SER A 93 -15.54 13.67 9.76
CA SER A 93 -15.77 12.27 9.39
C SER A 93 -14.99 11.91 8.11
N LEU A 94 -14.28 10.79 8.13
CA LEU A 94 -13.55 10.30 6.96
C LEU A 94 -14.52 9.92 5.83
N SER A 95 -14.31 10.46 4.64
CA SER A 95 -15.15 10.19 3.47
C SER A 95 -14.41 9.38 2.41
N ALA A 96 -15.13 8.46 1.77
CA ALA A 96 -14.59 7.66 0.68
C ALA A 96 -14.43 8.50 -0.60
N HIS A 97 -13.25 8.43 -1.21
CA HIS A 97 -12.92 9.14 -2.45
C HIS A 97 -12.96 8.23 -3.67
N LEU A 98 -12.70 6.93 -3.49
CA LEU A 98 -12.85 5.90 -4.53
C LEU A 98 -13.57 4.71 -3.91
N ASN A 99 -14.48 4.08 -4.66
CA ASN A 99 -15.32 2.97 -4.21
C ASN A 99 -15.23 1.80 -5.20
N ASP A 100 -15.99 0.74 -4.91
CA ASP A 100 -16.16 -0.44 -5.76
C ASP A 100 -14.86 -1.24 -5.98
N PHE A 101 -13.99 -1.26 -4.96
CA PHE A 101 -12.86 -2.19 -4.88
C PHE A 101 -13.24 -3.40 -4.04
N VAL A 102 -12.56 -4.52 -4.26
CA VAL A 102 -12.63 -5.68 -3.37
C VAL A 102 -11.47 -5.61 -2.38
N VAL A 103 -10.23 -5.47 -2.88
CA VAL A 103 -9.01 -5.45 -2.05
C VAL A 103 -8.03 -4.40 -2.57
N PRO A 104 -8.26 -3.10 -2.29
CA PRO A 104 -7.36 -2.04 -2.70
C PRO A 104 -6.00 -2.20 -2.01
N ASN A 105 -4.95 -2.08 -2.80
CA ASN A 105 -3.55 -2.28 -2.43
C ASN A 105 -2.65 -1.52 -3.42
N GLY A 106 -1.34 -1.59 -3.22
CA GLY A 106 -0.37 -1.21 -4.25
C GLY A 106 -0.44 0.28 -4.55
N LEU A 107 -0.81 1.10 -3.55
CA LEU A 107 -0.92 2.52 -3.75
C LEU A 107 0.45 3.11 -4.08
N GLY A 108 0.54 3.92 -5.13
CA GLY A 108 1.75 4.60 -5.55
C GLY A 108 1.45 5.93 -6.23
N PHE A 109 2.42 6.84 -6.23
CA PHE A 109 2.29 8.13 -6.93
C PHE A 109 3.51 8.36 -7.79
N SER A 110 3.35 8.91 -9.00
CA SER A 110 4.45 9.27 -9.89
C SER A 110 5.40 10.30 -9.25
N PRO A 111 6.66 10.43 -9.73
CA PRO A 111 7.64 11.36 -9.16
C PRO A 111 7.14 12.81 -9.02
N ASP A 112 6.33 13.29 -9.96
CA ASP A 112 5.71 14.62 -9.95
C ASP A 112 4.37 14.68 -9.19
N GLY A 113 3.89 13.54 -8.67
CA GLY A 113 2.63 13.38 -7.96
C GLY A 113 1.38 13.43 -8.84
N ARG A 114 1.51 13.58 -10.17
CA ARG A 114 0.36 13.81 -11.08
C ARG A 114 -0.34 12.55 -11.54
N THR A 115 0.22 11.37 -11.24
CA THR A 115 -0.42 10.07 -11.47
C THR A 115 -0.51 9.31 -10.17
N MET A 116 -1.71 8.84 -9.84
CA MET A 116 -1.95 7.87 -8.76
C MET A 116 -2.09 6.48 -9.39
N TYR A 117 -1.42 5.49 -8.81
CA TYR A 117 -1.55 4.08 -9.14
C TYR A 117 -2.23 3.37 -7.97
N LEU A 118 -3.13 2.44 -8.26
CA LEU A 118 -3.80 1.62 -7.26
C LEU A 118 -4.12 0.27 -7.87
N SER A 119 -3.95 -0.81 -7.12
CA SER A 119 -4.31 -2.16 -7.56
C SER A 119 -5.46 -2.72 -6.76
N ASP A 120 -6.11 -3.75 -7.32
CA ASP A 120 -7.01 -4.63 -6.58
C ASP A 120 -6.44 -6.04 -6.61
N SER A 121 -6.08 -6.51 -5.43
CA SER A 121 -5.40 -7.79 -5.22
C SER A 121 -6.33 -8.98 -5.34
N HIS A 122 -7.65 -8.78 -5.39
CA HIS A 122 -8.58 -9.89 -5.36
C HIS A 122 -8.42 -10.78 -6.60
N PRO A 123 -8.41 -12.12 -6.48
CA PRO A 123 -8.21 -13.03 -7.61
C PRO A 123 -9.17 -12.81 -8.79
N SER A 124 -10.38 -12.28 -8.56
CA SER A 124 -11.33 -11.98 -9.63
C SER A 124 -11.10 -10.66 -10.35
N VAL A 125 -10.16 -9.82 -9.88
CA VAL A 125 -9.92 -8.47 -10.42
C VAL A 125 -8.52 -8.35 -10.98
N GLN A 126 -7.47 -8.50 -10.14
CA GLN A 126 -6.06 -8.50 -10.54
C GLN A 126 -5.69 -7.40 -11.57
N CYS A 127 -6.12 -6.17 -11.30
CA CYS A 127 -5.85 -5.03 -12.16
C CYS A 127 -5.09 -3.96 -11.38
N ILE A 128 -4.22 -3.25 -12.09
CA ILE A 128 -3.61 -2.00 -11.63
C ILE A 128 -4.21 -0.89 -12.48
N TRP A 129 -4.74 0.14 -11.82
CA TRP A 129 -5.26 1.35 -12.47
C TRP A 129 -4.33 2.52 -12.27
N ALA A 130 -4.32 3.41 -13.25
CA ALA A 130 -3.77 4.74 -13.13
C ALA A 130 -4.91 5.77 -13.12
N PHE A 131 -4.69 6.87 -12.41
CA PHE A 131 -5.57 8.02 -12.33
C PHE A 131 -4.74 9.26 -12.58
N ASP A 132 -5.30 10.24 -13.28
CA ASP A 132 -4.75 11.58 -13.22
C ASP A 132 -5.02 12.11 -11.82
N TYR A 133 -3.99 12.61 -11.14
CA TYR A 133 -4.08 13.07 -9.77
C TYR A 133 -3.88 14.58 -9.69
N ASP A 134 -4.90 15.26 -9.16
CA ASP A 134 -4.82 16.68 -8.87
C ASP A 134 -4.00 16.90 -7.60
N VAL A 135 -2.78 17.41 -7.74
CA VAL A 135 -1.91 17.64 -6.57
C VAL A 135 -2.47 18.70 -5.63
N ASP A 136 -3.19 19.70 -6.15
CA ASP A 136 -3.71 20.80 -5.34
C ASP A 136 -4.92 20.32 -4.53
N SER A 137 -5.91 19.73 -5.18
CA SER A 137 -7.13 19.28 -4.48
C SER A 137 -7.01 17.89 -3.85
N GLY A 138 -6.06 17.08 -4.32
CA GLY A 138 -5.88 15.67 -3.93
C GLY A 138 -6.99 14.78 -4.43
N THR A 139 -7.37 14.99 -5.68
CA THR A 139 -8.52 14.31 -6.29
C THR A 139 -8.03 13.43 -7.45
N PRO A 140 -8.19 12.10 -7.36
CA PRO A 140 -7.99 11.22 -8.51
C PRO A 140 -9.15 11.34 -9.50
N ARG A 141 -8.84 11.33 -10.79
CA ARG A 141 -9.81 11.35 -11.91
C ARG A 141 -9.31 10.49 -13.07
N ASN A 142 -10.16 10.28 -14.07
CA ASN A 142 -9.79 9.59 -15.32
C ASN A 142 -9.16 8.21 -15.07
N ARG A 143 -9.82 7.37 -14.26
CA ARG A 143 -9.41 5.98 -14.01
C ARG A 143 -9.23 5.25 -15.34
N ARG A 144 -8.06 4.68 -15.55
CA ARG A 144 -7.72 3.87 -16.72
C ARG A 144 -6.99 2.60 -16.29
N LEU A 145 -7.19 1.52 -17.03
CA LEU A 145 -6.37 0.32 -16.85
C LEU A 145 -4.91 0.69 -17.15
N PHE A 146 -4.02 0.40 -16.22
CA PHE A 146 -2.58 0.58 -16.39
C PHE A 146 -1.93 -0.76 -16.74
N VAL A 147 -2.20 -1.79 -15.93
CA VAL A 147 -1.70 -3.15 -16.15
C VAL A 147 -2.78 -4.16 -15.76
N ASP A 148 -2.98 -5.15 -16.62
CA ASP A 148 -3.74 -6.36 -16.32
C ASP A 148 -2.78 -7.42 -15.76
N MET A 149 -2.87 -7.70 -14.46
CA MET A 149 -1.96 -8.63 -13.79
C MET A 149 -2.26 -10.09 -14.10
N ASN A 150 -3.39 -10.42 -14.73
CA ASN A 150 -3.63 -11.79 -15.21
C ASN A 150 -2.63 -12.23 -16.28
N GLN A 151 -1.91 -11.28 -16.89
CA GLN A 151 -0.86 -11.53 -17.87
C GLN A 151 0.50 -11.84 -17.23
N TYR A 152 0.62 -11.72 -15.91
CA TYR A 152 1.88 -11.87 -15.16
C TYR A 152 1.69 -12.80 -13.95
N PRO A 153 2.75 -13.46 -13.45
CA PRO A 153 2.61 -14.34 -12.30
C PRO A 153 2.34 -13.58 -11.00
N GLY A 154 1.30 -13.99 -10.29
CA GLY A 154 0.99 -13.50 -8.95
C GLY A 154 0.03 -12.31 -8.94
N ARG A 155 -0.69 -12.18 -7.84
CA ARG A 155 -1.66 -11.08 -7.64
C ARG A 155 -0.91 -9.81 -7.24
N PRO A 156 -1.35 -8.62 -7.68
CA PRO A 156 -0.75 -7.39 -7.20
C PRO A 156 -1.00 -7.25 -5.69
N ASP A 157 -0.01 -6.74 -4.95
CA ASP A 157 -0.12 -6.46 -3.51
C ASP A 157 0.44 -5.06 -3.24
N GLY A 158 1.35 -4.87 -2.30
CA GLY A 158 1.98 -3.59 -2.02
C GLY A 158 3.00 -3.12 -3.08
N ALA A 159 3.18 -1.80 -3.19
CA ALA A 159 3.93 -1.16 -4.27
C ALA A 159 4.83 0.01 -3.83
N ALA A 160 5.74 0.38 -4.72
CA ALA A 160 6.58 1.58 -4.64
C ALA A 160 6.82 2.19 -6.03
N VAL A 161 7.36 3.42 -6.08
CA VAL A 161 7.74 4.10 -7.33
C VAL A 161 9.20 4.53 -7.24
N ASP A 162 9.96 4.32 -8.31
CA ASP A 162 11.37 4.71 -8.38
C ASP A 162 11.60 6.09 -9.02
N VAL A 163 12.86 6.55 -9.03
CA VAL A 163 13.24 7.87 -9.58
C VAL A 163 12.99 8.01 -11.08
N ASP A 164 12.92 6.91 -11.83
CA ASP A 164 12.60 6.92 -13.26
C ASP A 164 11.09 6.98 -13.50
N GLY A 165 10.29 6.95 -12.42
CA GLY A 165 8.83 6.89 -12.46
C GLY A 165 8.28 5.50 -12.73
N CYS A 166 9.11 4.45 -12.67
CA CYS A 166 8.62 3.08 -12.83
C CYS A 166 7.94 2.60 -11.54
N TYR A 167 6.85 1.85 -11.73
CA TYR A 167 6.01 1.31 -10.67
C TYR A 167 6.42 -0.12 -10.33
N TRP A 168 6.77 -0.34 -9.08
CA TRP A 168 7.17 -1.63 -8.53
C TRP A 168 6.02 -2.23 -7.73
N ILE A 169 5.69 -3.50 -7.97
CA ILE A 169 4.56 -4.20 -7.33
C ILE A 169 4.96 -5.60 -6.93
N CYS A 170 4.62 -6.01 -5.71
CA CYS A 170 4.77 -7.39 -5.26
C CYS A 170 3.77 -8.30 -5.98
N GLY A 171 4.27 -9.36 -6.62
CA GLY A 171 3.48 -10.45 -7.17
C GLY A 171 3.24 -11.51 -6.10
N ASN A 172 2.21 -11.30 -5.27
CA ASN A 172 1.81 -12.23 -4.21
C ASN A 172 1.42 -13.58 -4.83
N ASP A 173 1.80 -14.67 -4.16
CA ASP A 173 1.71 -16.06 -4.63
C ASP A 173 2.72 -16.47 -5.73
N ALA A 174 3.52 -15.54 -6.28
CA ALA A 174 4.54 -15.83 -7.29
C ALA A 174 5.99 -15.72 -6.80
N GLY A 175 6.25 -15.09 -5.66
CA GLY A 175 7.62 -14.81 -5.21
C GLY A 175 8.38 -13.85 -6.10
N LEU A 176 7.65 -12.92 -6.73
CA LEU A 176 8.20 -11.93 -7.65
C LEU A 176 7.90 -10.50 -7.21
N ILE A 177 8.71 -9.58 -7.69
CA ILE A 177 8.43 -8.14 -7.69
C ILE A 177 8.57 -7.67 -9.13
N HIS A 178 7.49 -7.15 -9.70
CA HIS A 178 7.48 -6.64 -11.06
C HIS A 178 7.76 -5.14 -11.07
N ARG A 179 8.52 -4.68 -12.07
CA ARG A 179 8.72 -3.26 -12.38
C ARG A 179 8.07 -2.95 -13.71
N PHE A 180 7.12 -2.03 -13.71
CA PHE A 180 6.44 -1.52 -14.90
C PHE A 180 6.90 -0.10 -15.21
N THR A 181 7.16 0.19 -16.48
CA THR A 181 7.45 1.55 -16.94
C THR A 181 6.21 2.44 -16.88
N PRO A 182 6.33 3.80 -16.95
CA PRO A 182 5.18 4.71 -16.87
C PRO A 182 4.08 4.51 -17.94
N ASP A 183 4.39 3.82 -19.02
CA ASP A 183 3.46 3.42 -20.09
C ASP A 183 2.85 2.00 -19.89
N GLY A 184 3.14 1.33 -18.76
CA GLY A 184 2.53 0.06 -18.38
C GLY A 184 3.23 -1.18 -18.92
N ARG A 185 4.40 -1.04 -19.55
CA ARG A 185 5.19 -2.17 -20.05
C ARG A 185 5.98 -2.80 -18.91
N LEU A 186 5.99 -4.13 -18.81
CA LEU A 186 6.90 -4.83 -17.92
C LEU A 186 8.37 -4.55 -18.32
N ASP A 187 9.14 -3.98 -17.42
CA ASP A 187 10.57 -3.76 -17.57
C ASP A 187 11.36 -4.98 -17.11
N ARG A 188 11.12 -5.43 -15.87
CA ARG A 188 11.78 -6.58 -15.27
C ARG A 188 11.00 -7.15 -14.10
N SER A 189 11.40 -8.35 -13.67
CA SER A 189 10.93 -8.97 -12.42
C SER A 189 12.12 -9.39 -11.57
N LEU A 190 12.01 -9.27 -10.26
CA LEU A 190 12.99 -9.74 -9.28
C LEU A 190 12.41 -10.89 -8.47
N GLU A 191 13.20 -11.93 -8.22
CA GLU A 191 12.82 -13.05 -7.38
C GLU A 191 13.07 -12.76 -5.89
N VAL A 192 12.19 -13.28 -5.04
CA VAL A 192 12.31 -13.27 -3.58
C VAL A 192 12.05 -14.70 -3.08
N PRO A 193 12.80 -15.22 -2.09
CA PRO A 193 12.75 -16.65 -1.73
C PRO A 193 11.53 -17.03 -0.85
N VAL A 194 10.35 -16.52 -1.19
CA VAL A 194 9.05 -16.74 -0.54
C VAL A 194 7.95 -16.61 -1.58
N LYS A 195 6.83 -17.33 -1.45
CA LYS A 195 5.74 -17.21 -2.45
C LYS A 195 4.94 -15.92 -2.31
N LYS A 196 4.86 -15.34 -1.11
CA LYS A 196 3.95 -14.22 -0.80
C LYS A 196 4.70 -12.94 -0.40
N PRO A 197 5.46 -12.29 -1.30
CA PRO A 197 5.89 -10.91 -1.08
C PRO A 197 4.65 -10.02 -0.99
N ALA A 198 4.67 -9.07 -0.06
CA ALA A 198 3.46 -8.35 0.36
C ALA A 198 3.55 -6.83 0.19
N MET A 199 4.70 -6.23 0.49
CA MET A 199 4.95 -4.81 0.27
C MET A 199 6.41 -4.60 -0.06
N CYS A 200 6.71 -3.65 -0.94
CA CYS A 200 8.07 -3.20 -1.18
C CYS A 200 8.22 -1.71 -0.92
N ALA A 201 9.38 -1.30 -0.40
CA ALA A 201 9.72 0.10 -0.18
C ALA A 201 11.22 0.31 -0.40
N PHE A 202 11.59 1.44 -1.00
CA PHE A 202 12.99 1.81 -1.12
C PHE A 202 13.50 2.43 0.18
N GLY A 203 14.74 2.12 0.52
CA GLY A 203 15.38 2.61 1.74
C GLY A 203 16.91 2.53 1.67
N GLY A 204 17.52 2.71 2.83
CA GLY A 204 18.97 2.90 2.95
C GLY A 204 19.39 4.35 2.61
N PRO A 205 20.64 4.74 2.91
CA PRO A 205 21.09 6.12 2.77
C PRO A 205 21.02 6.68 1.34
N GLY A 206 21.11 5.81 0.32
CA GLY A 206 21.00 6.19 -1.09
C GLY A 206 19.65 5.86 -1.72
N LEU A 207 18.66 5.40 -0.95
CA LEU A 207 17.38 4.86 -1.45
C LEU A 207 17.54 3.76 -2.51
N ASP A 208 18.68 3.07 -2.52
CA ASP A 208 19.09 2.08 -3.53
C ASP A 208 18.99 0.63 -2.99
N THR A 209 18.26 0.46 -1.89
CA THR A 209 17.88 -0.85 -1.33
C THR A 209 16.37 -0.99 -1.40
N LEU A 210 15.87 -2.05 -2.03
CA LEU A 210 14.45 -2.39 -2.03
C LEU A 210 14.19 -3.37 -0.88
N PHE A 211 13.53 -2.89 0.17
CA PHE A 211 13.03 -3.72 1.26
C PHE A 211 11.71 -4.35 0.87
N VAL A 212 11.50 -5.61 1.25
CA VAL A 212 10.34 -6.41 0.84
C VAL A 212 9.83 -7.19 2.03
N THR A 213 8.62 -6.92 2.49
CA THR A 213 7.94 -7.73 3.50
C THR A 213 7.26 -8.93 2.84
N SER A 214 7.01 -9.98 3.62
CA SER A 214 6.31 -11.16 3.14
C SER A 214 5.29 -11.70 4.15
N ILE A 215 4.27 -12.37 3.65
CA ILE A 215 3.25 -13.02 4.48
C ILE A 215 3.76 -14.38 4.91
N ARG A 216 3.60 -14.70 6.20
CA ARG A 216 3.73 -16.06 6.72
C ARG A 216 2.36 -16.72 6.74
N PRO A 217 2.03 -17.61 5.79
CA PRO A 217 0.76 -18.33 5.85
C PRO A 217 0.75 -19.30 7.04
N GLY A 218 -0.44 -19.70 7.48
CA GLY A 218 -0.59 -20.86 8.36
C GLY A 218 -0.31 -22.16 7.60
N GLY A 219 -0.10 -23.26 8.33
CA GLY A 219 0.13 -24.59 7.76
C GLY A 219 1.60 -25.01 7.71
N ASP A 220 1.90 -25.99 6.85
CA ASP A 220 3.27 -26.47 6.62
C ASP A 220 4.08 -25.44 5.81
N LEU A 221 5.26 -25.09 6.33
CA LEU A 221 6.18 -24.11 5.76
C LEU A 221 7.54 -24.74 5.44
N SER A 222 7.64 -26.06 5.42
CA SER A 222 8.88 -26.80 5.12
C SER A 222 9.52 -26.39 3.79
N ASP A 223 8.70 -25.98 2.81
CA ASP A 223 9.13 -25.51 1.49
C ASP A 223 9.37 -23.99 1.40
N GLN A 224 9.06 -23.24 2.47
CA GLN A 224 9.19 -21.78 2.56
C GLN A 224 9.68 -21.35 3.96
N PRO A 225 10.88 -21.78 4.37
CA PRO A 225 11.40 -21.51 5.72
C PRO A 225 11.60 -20.02 6.02
N LEU A 226 11.61 -19.17 4.99
CA LEU A 226 11.78 -17.72 5.11
C LEU A 226 10.46 -16.93 5.06
N ALA A 227 9.30 -17.60 4.94
CA ALA A 227 7.99 -16.93 4.89
C ALA A 227 7.71 -16.10 6.16
N GLY A 228 7.33 -14.84 5.98
CA GLY A 228 7.20 -13.85 7.07
C GLY A 228 8.44 -12.99 7.27
N GLY A 229 9.55 -13.29 6.59
CA GLY A 229 10.75 -12.49 6.63
C GLY A 229 10.63 -11.15 5.90
N VAL A 230 11.61 -10.29 6.16
CA VAL A 230 11.88 -9.07 5.41
C VAL A 230 13.17 -9.25 4.62
N PHE A 231 13.14 -8.94 3.33
CA PHE A 231 14.26 -9.10 2.40
C PHE A 231 14.77 -7.74 1.95
N ALA A 232 16.05 -7.67 1.60
CA ALA A 232 16.67 -6.48 1.06
C ALA A 232 17.36 -6.83 -0.27
N LEU A 233 16.95 -6.16 -1.34
CA LEU A 233 17.47 -6.36 -2.69
C LEU A 233 18.20 -5.10 -3.16
N ARG A 234 19.15 -5.28 -4.09
CA ARG A 234 19.79 -4.19 -4.82
C ARG A 234 19.23 -4.15 -6.24
N PRO A 235 18.17 -3.36 -6.51
CA PRO A 235 17.46 -3.40 -7.79
C PRO A 235 18.19 -2.67 -8.92
N GLY A 236 19.31 -1.98 -8.63
CA GLY A 236 20.08 -1.21 -9.62
C GLY A 236 19.49 0.16 -9.97
N VAL A 237 18.50 0.64 -9.21
CA VAL A 237 17.88 1.96 -9.33
C VAL A 237 17.56 2.48 -7.93
N ALA A 238 17.55 3.80 -7.75
CA ALA A 238 17.13 4.42 -6.50
C ALA A 238 15.60 4.64 -6.47
N GLY A 239 15.03 4.59 -5.28
CA GLY A 239 13.67 4.98 -5.01
C GLY A 239 13.51 6.45 -4.68
N LEU A 240 12.32 6.79 -4.21
CA LEU A 240 11.97 8.11 -3.72
C LEU A 240 11.77 8.06 -2.20
N GLU A 241 12.07 9.16 -1.52
CA GLU A 241 11.72 9.30 -0.11
C GLU A 241 10.19 9.35 0.01
N GLU A 242 9.63 8.53 0.89
CA GLU A 242 8.20 8.57 1.18
C GLU A 242 7.83 9.89 1.85
N THR A 243 6.75 10.49 1.38
CA THR A 243 6.30 11.79 1.90
C THR A 243 5.76 11.61 3.32
N ARG A 244 6.09 12.54 4.22
CA ARG A 244 5.58 12.55 5.58
C ARG A 244 4.13 13.01 5.62
N PHE A 245 3.37 12.51 6.59
CA PHE A 245 2.01 12.97 6.85
C PHE A 245 2.04 14.39 7.43
N ARG A 246 1.25 15.29 6.87
CA ARG A 246 1.13 16.70 7.28
C ARG A 246 -0.21 17.31 6.90
#